data_AF-A0A2E0S6T0-F1
#
_entry.id   AF-A0A2E0S6T0-F1
#
_cell.length_a   1.000
_cell.length_b   1.000
_cell.length_c   1.000
_cell.angle_alpha   90.00
_cell.angle_beta   90.00
_cell.angle_gamma   90.00
#
_symmetry.space_group_name_H-M   'P 1'
#
loop_
_entity.id
_entity.type
_entity.pdbx_description
1 polymer ?
#
loop_
_entity_poly.entity_id
_entity_poly.type
_entity_poly.pdbx_seq_one_letter_code
_entity_poly.pdbx_strand_id
1 'polypeptide(L)'
;MKNTKANRLAIREAILKQHKHSGWSIDRLENCIVCKTEGARANGKYFFDLKIFKGTAARPTCYYTFSTSQRRDEYAQGVIEGINKWVENRKPKKAAKAEDHFYVGDVLYSSWGYDQTNVEFYQVVGVKGSYVSFIEVCQNSSDFHGSPCGGLTQPRRNEFVEDAPVIKKLVQGDGTVKAPISGTLSKWEGKAIRTSSYA
;
A
#
# COMPACT_ATOMS: atom_id res chain seq x y z
N MET A 1 8.48 -14.71 -24.77
CA MET A 1 8.88 -13.27 -24.70
C MET A 1 9.03 -12.85 -23.24
N LYS A 2 10.12 -12.16 -22.85
CA LYS A 2 10.31 -11.64 -21.48
C LYS A 2 9.26 -10.56 -21.17
N ASN A 3 8.74 -10.51 -19.94
CA ASN A 3 7.73 -9.52 -19.50
C ASN A 3 8.36 -8.13 -19.26
N THR A 4 8.83 -7.48 -20.32
CA THR A 4 9.44 -6.15 -20.26
C THR A 4 8.40 -5.06 -20.55
N LYS A 5 8.66 -3.82 -20.11
CA LYS A 5 7.79 -2.67 -20.40
C LYS A 5 7.60 -2.45 -21.91
N ALA A 6 8.69 -2.53 -22.68
CA ALA A 6 8.67 -2.35 -24.14
C ALA A 6 7.78 -3.40 -24.82
N ASN A 7 7.90 -4.68 -24.44
CA ASN A 7 7.07 -5.74 -25.01
C ASN A 7 5.57 -5.53 -24.70
N ARG A 8 5.24 -5.14 -23.46
CA ARG A 8 3.86 -4.85 -23.08
C ARG A 8 3.25 -3.72 -23.89
N LEU A 9 4.02 -2.65 -24.12
CA LEU A 9 3.60 -1.52 -24.93
C LEU A 9 3.42 -1.91 -26.40
N ALA A 10 4.34 -2.69 -26.98
CA ALA A 10 4.24 -3.17 -28.35
C ALA A 10 2.98 -4.04 -28.56
N ILE A 11 2.71 -4.97 -27.63
CA ILE A 11 1.49 -5.80 -27.66
C ILE A 11 0.24 -4.92 -27.60
N ARG A 12 0.21 -3.93 -26.70
CA ARG A 12 -0.94 -3.03 -26.59
C ARG A 12 -1.15 -2.22 -27.86
N GLU A 13 -0.10 -1.62 -28.43
CA GLU A 13 -0.22 -0.83 -29.65
C GLU A 13 -0.69 -1.70 -30.83
N ALA A 14 -0.28 -2.96 -30.92
CA ALA A 14 -0.81 -3.91 -31.91
C ALA A 14 -2.32 -4.13 -31.74
N ILE A 15 -2.79 -4.34 -30.50
CA ILE A 15 -4.23 -4.48 -30.18
C ILE A 15 -4.99 -3.19 -30.54
N LEU A 16 -4.46 -2.02 -30.20
CA LEU A 16 -5.10 -0.73 -30.51
C LEU A 16 -5.18 -0.47 -32.01
N LYS A 17 -4.14 -0.85 -32.78
CA LYS A 17 -4.17 -0.78 -34.25
C LYS A 17 -5.29 -1.65 -34.83
N GLN A 18 -5.40 -2.91 -34.37
CA GLN A 18 -6.50 -3.79 -34.79
C GLN A 18 -7.87 -3.18 -34.49
N HIS A 19 -8.04 -2.60 -33.30
CA HIS A 19 -9.30 -1.97 -32.89
C HIS A 19 -9.68 -0.73 -33.71
N LYS A 20 -8.69 0.08 -34.11
CA LYS A 20 -8.91 1.22 -35.01
C LYS A 20 -9.50 0.79 -36.36
N HIS A 21 -9.01 -0.32 -36.93
CA HIS A 21 -9.54 -0.85 -38.19
C HIS A 21 -10.96 -1.43 -38.05
N SER A 22 -11.34 -1.90 -36.85
CA SER A 22 -12.65 -2.48 -36.58
C SER A 22 -13.69 -1.49 -36.04
N GLY A 23 -13.48 -0.17 -36.20
CA GLY A 23 -14.46 0.86 -35.84
C GLY A 23 -14.52 1.25 -34.36
N TRP A 24 -13.49 0.91 -33.55
CA TRP A 24 -13.45 1.33 -32.15
C TRP A 24 -13.01 2.79 -32.02
N SER A 25 -13.71 3.55 -31.19
CA SER A 25 -13.22 4.84 -30.70
C SER A 25 -12.16 4.60 -29.63
N ILE A 26 -11.03 5.32 -29.69
CA ILE A 26 -9.89 5.16 -28.78
C ILE A 26 -9.49 6.52 -28.22
N ASP A 27 -9.75 6.72 -26.93
CA ASP A 27 -9.37 7.90 -26.17
C ASP A 27 -8.08 7.62 -25.38
N ARG A 28 -7.02 8.39 -25.65
CA ARG A 28 -5.74 8.29 -24.93
C ARG A 28 -5.70 9.36 -23.85
N LEU A 29 -5.80 8.95 -22.59
CA LEU A 29 -5.69 9.80 -21.42
C LEU A 29 -4.30 9.64 -20.79
N GLU A 30 -3.95 10.55 -19.88
CA GLU A 30 -2.64 10.56 -19.21
C GLU A 30 -2.30 9.22 -18.54
N ASN A 31 -3.28 8.67 -17.78
CA ASN A 31 -3.07 7.47 -16.96
C ASN A 31 -3.71 6.19 -17.54
N CYS A 32 -4.51 6.29 -18.61
CA CYS A 32 -5.19 5.15 -19.20
C CYS A 32 -5.57 5.37 -20.67
N ILE A 33 -5.89 4.28 -21.36
CA ILE A 33 -6.46 4.31 -22.71
C ILE A 33 -7.83 3.66 -22.65
N VAL A 34 -8.85 4.38 -23.12
CA VAL A 34 -10.24 3.94 -23.14
C VAL A 34 -10.61 3.63 -24.58
N CYS A 35 -11.10 2.43 -24.84
CA CYS A 35 -11.57 2.02 -26.15
C CYS A 35 -13.05 1.66 -26.04
N LYS A 36 -13.87 2.22 -26.91
CA LYS A 36 -15.32 2.02 -26.94
C LYS A 36 -15.73 1.54 -28.32
N THR A 37 -16.69 0.64 -28.39
CA THR A 37 -17.39 0.33 -29.63
C THR A 37 -18.86 0.08 -29.33
N GLU A 38 -19.68 0.28 -30.33
CA GLU A 38 -21.11 -0.01 -30.27
C GLU A 38 -21.62 -0.48 -31.62
N GLY A 39 -22.71 -1.23 -31.61
CA GLY A 39 -23.31 -1.75 -32.82
C GLY A 39 -24.46 -2.69 -32.54
N ALA A 40 -25.05 -3.23 -33.60
CA ALA A 40 -26.07 -4.27 -33.52
C ALA A 40 -25.45 -5.64 -33.82
N ARG A 41 -25.84 -6.66 -33.04
CA ARG A 41 -25.52 -8.06 -33.32
C ARG A 41 -26.49 -8.62 -34.37
N ALA A 42 -26.14 -9.75 -34.97
CA ALA A 42 -27.00 -10.44 -35.93
C ALA A 42 -28.39 -10.82 -35.39
N ASN A 43 -28.55 -10.92 -34.06
CA ASN A 43 -29.83 -11.18 -33.40
C ASN A 43 -30.63 -9.91 -33.05
N GLY A 44 -30.26 -8.75 -33.60
CA GLY A 44 -30.93 -7.47 -33.38
C GLY A 44 -30.64 -6.81 -32.03
N LYS A 45 -29.90 -7.45 -31.11
CA LYS A 45 -29.50 -6.83 -29.84
C LYS A 45 -28.33 -5.88 -30.06
N TYR A 46 -28.43 -4.68 -29.51
CA TYR A 46 -27.32 -3.74 -29.45
C TYR A 46 -26.28 -4.18 -28.42
N PHE A 47 -25.01 -3.86 -28.69
CA PHE A 47 -23.91 -4.06 -27.76
C PHE A 47 -23.12 -2.77 -27.62
N PHE A 48 -22.60 -2.54 -26.40
CA PHE A 48 -21.77 -1.40 -26.07
C PHE A 48 -20.53 -1.92 -25.33
N ASP A 49 -19.44 -2.16 -26.06
CA ASP A 49 -18.23 -2.71 -25.46
C ASP A 49 -17.29 -1.61 -24.98
N LEU A 50 -16.62 -1.91 -23.87
CA LEU A 50 -15.62 -1.06 -23.23
C LEU A 50 -14.37 -1.86 -22.96
N LYS A 51 -13.22 -1.30 -23.35
CA LYS A 51 -11.90 -1.77 -22.92
C LYS A 51 -11.13 -0.61 -22.32
N ILE A 52 -10.56 -0.79 -21.14
CA ILE A 52 -9.70 0.22 -20.50
C ILE A 52 -8.35 -0.40 -20.19
N PHE A 53 -7.28 0.23 -20.66
CA PHE A 53 -5.89 -0.15 -20.38
C PHE A 53 -5.27 0.86 -19.42
N LYS A 54 -4.88 0.41 -18.22
CA LYS A 54 -4.20 1.26 -17.23
C LYS A 54 -2.70 1.36 -17.50
N GLY A 55 -2.15 2.58 -17.44
CA GLY A 55 -0.70 2.83 -17.48
C GLY A 55 -0.01 2.20 -18.68
N THR A 56 0.90 1.24 -18.45
CA THR A 56 1.60 0.47 -19.50
C THR A 56 1.20 -1.00 -19.55
N ALA A 57 -0.01 -1.34 -19.07
CA ALA A 57 -0.50 -2.70 -19.11
C ALA A 57 -0.78 -3.17 -20.55
N ALA A 58 -0.37 -4.39 -20.88
CA ALA A 58 -0.66 -5.00 -22.18
C ALA A 58 -2.09 -5.55 -22.26
N ARG A 59 -2.61 -6.05 -21.14
CA ARG A 59 -3.97 -6.57 -21.01
C ARG A 59 -4.90 -5.46 -20.54
N PRO A 60 -6.15 -5.42 -21.01
CA PRO A 60 -7.13 -4.47 -20.50
C PRO A 60 -7.38 -4.75 -19.02
N THR A 61 -7.44 -3.69 -18.23
CA THR A 61 -7.85 -3.71 -16.82
C THR A 61 -9.35 -3.96 -16.70
N CYS A 62 -10.12 -3.40 -17.63
CA CYS A 62 -11.56 -3.63 -17.73
C CYS A 62 -11.88 -4.05 -19.17
N TYR A 63 -12.67 -5.11 -19.32
CA TYR A 63 -13.26 -5.51 -20.60
C TYR A 63 -14.67 -6.04 -20.37
N TYR A 64 -15.67 -5.19 -20.67
CA TYR A 64 -17.07 -5.49 -20.41
C TYR A 64 -17.97 -5.01 -21.55
N THR A 65 -19.12 -5.68 -21.70
CA THR A 65 -20.21 -5.27 -22.58
C THR A 65 -21.38 -4.76 -21.74
N PHE A 66 -21.97 -3.66 -22.16
CA PHE A 66 -23.13 -3.05 -21.52
C PHE A 66 -24.36 -3.13 -22.41
N SER A 67 -25.54 -3.01 -21.79
CA SER A 67 -26.83 -2.97 -22.49
C SER A 67 -27.16 -1.60 -23.07
N THR A 68 -26.55 -0.52 -22.56
CA THR A 68 -26.74 0.86 -23.03
C THR A 68 -25.41 1.61 -23.09
N SER A 69 -25.30 2.59 -23.98
CA SER A 69 -24.13 3.49 -24.08
C SER A 69 -23.94 4.31 -22.81
N GLN A 70 -25.03 4.81 -22.22
CA GLN A 70 -24.96 5.63 -21.01
C GLN A 70 -24.31 4.87 -19.83
N ARG A 71 -24.73 3.62 -19.56
CA ARG A 71 -24.14 2.82 -18.46
C ARG A 71 -22.67 2.50 -18.71
N ARG A 72 -22.29 2.29 -19.97
CA ARG A 72 -20.88 2.11 -20.37
C ARG A 72 -20.06 3.35 -20.01
N ASP A 73 -20.58 4.53 -20.32
CA ASP A 73 -19.87 5.79 -20.16
C ASP A 73 -19.77 6.21 -18.68
N GLU A 74 -20.84 6.03 -17.90
CA GLU A 74 -20.82 6.20 -16.43
C GLU A 74 -19.80 5.25 -15.76
N TYR A 75 -19.79 3.97 -16.16
CA TYR A 75 -18.82 3.01 -15.65
C TYR A 75 -17.39 3.38 -16.04
N ALA A 76 -17.18 3.80 -17.29
CA ALA A 76 -15.87 4.24 -17.76
C ALA A 76 -15.34 5.43 -16.94
N GLN A 77 -16.19 6.42 -16.64
CA GLN A 77 -15.83 7.56 -15.79
C GLN A 77 -15.38 7.10 -14.39
N GLY A 78 -16.14 6.23 -13.73
CA GLY A 78 -15.76 5.71 -12.41
C GLY A 78 -14.42 4.95 -12.42
N VAL A 79 -14.14 4.19 -13.48
CA VAL A 79 -12.85 3.50 -13.65
C VAL A 79 -11.71 4.51 -13.85
N ILE A 80 -11.90 5.53 -14.68
CA ILE A 80 -10.90 6.58 -14.93
C ILE A 80 -10.57 7.31 -13.63
N GLU A 81 -11.58 7.72 -12.86
CA GLU A 81 -11.41 8.35 -11.55
C GLU A 81 -10.65 7.45 -10.58
N GLY A 82 -11.00 6.17 -10.51
CA GLY A 82 -10.31 5.19 -9.68
C GLY A 82 -8.84 5.01 -10.07
N ILE A 83 -8.53 5.02 -11.36
CA ILE A 83 -7.16 4.97 -11.87
C ILE A 83 -6.38 6.23 -11.46
N ASN A 84 -6.98 7.41 -11.63
CA ASN A 84 -6.34 8.69 -11.29
C ASN A 84 -6.06 8.79 -9.78
N LYS A 85 -7.04 8.47 -8.93
CA LYS A 85 -6.88 8.41 -7.47
C LYS A 85 -5.77 7.44 -7.07
N TRP A 86 -5.70 6.28 -7.72
CA TRP A 86 -4.64 5.31 -7.46
C TRP A 86 -3.25 5.85 -7.85
N VAL A 87 -3.13 6.55 -8.98
CA VAL A 87 -1.86 7.16 -9.40
C VAL A 87 -1.45 8.24 -8.41
N GLU A 88 -2.38 9.09 -7.99
CA GLU A 88 -2.16 10.14 -7.00
C GLU A 88 -1.71 9.56 -5.65
N ASN A 89 -2.41 8.55 -5.14
CA ASN A 89 -2.04 7.88 -3.88
C ASN A 89 -0.70 7.14 -3.95
N ARG A 90 -0.24 6.76 -5.15
CA ARG A 90 1.09 6.16 -5.36
C ARG A 90 2.21 7.16 -5.52
N LYS A 91 1.92 8.45 -5.74
CA LYS A 91 2.98 9.46 -5.73
C LYS A 91 3.60 9.44 -4.33
N PRO A 92 4.94 9.46 -4.23
CA PRO A 92 5.59 9.51 -2.92
C PRO A 92 5.11 10.76 -2.19
N LYS A 93 4.44 10.58 -1.05
CA LYS A 93 4.10 11.69 -0.18
C LYS A 93 5.40 12.28 0.35
N LYS A 94 5.50 13.62 0.41
CA LYS A 94 6.63 14.28 1.05
C LYS A 94 6.75 13.78 2.49
N ALA A 95 7.97 13.56 2.95
CA ALA A 95 8.21 13.13 4.32
C ALA A 95 7.55 14.10 5.30
N ALA A 96 6.87 13.59 6.32
CA ALA A 96 6.28 14.43 7.34
C ALA A 96 7.40 15.05 8.21
N LYS A 97 7.09 16.14 8.91
CA LYS A 97 7.99 16.62 9.97
C LYS A 97 7.83 15.68 11.15
N ALA A 98 8.94 15.11 11.60
CA ALA A 98 8.94 14.15 12.69
C ALA A 98 8.45 14.78 14.01
N GLU A 99 8.70 16.08 14.19
CA GLU A 99 8.31 16.90 15.34
C GLU A 99 6.78 16.99 15.52
N ASP A 100 6.00 16.82 14.45
CA ASP A 100 4.54 16.87 14.50
C ASP A 100 3.94 15.53 15.01
N HIS A 101 4.73 14.45 15.01
CA HIS A 101 4.24 13.09 15.27
C HIS A 101 4.90 12.42 16.47
N PHE A 102 6.15 12.78 16.79
CA PHE A 102 6.95 12.11 17.81
C PHE A 102 7.65 13.12 18.71
N TYR A 103 7.72 12.78 19.99
CA TYR A 103 8.46 13.52 21.00
C TYR A 103 9.58 12.66 21.58
N VAL A 104 10.65 13.29 22.06
CA VAL A 104 11.71 12.59 22.79
C VAL A 104 11.10 11.97 24.05
N GLY A 105 11.37 10.69 24.28
CA GLY A 105 10.78 9.89 25.34
C GLY A 105 9.53 9.09 24.94
N ASP A 106 8.96 9.32 23.76
CA ASP A 106 7.91 8.46 23.23
C ASP A 106 8.43 7.03 23.07
N VAL A 107 7.62 6.05 23.48
CA VAL A 107 7.91 4.64 23.25
C VAL A 107 7.10 4.17 22.05
N LEU A 108 7.77 3.50 21.14
CA LEU A 108 7.26 2.89 19.94
C LEU A 108 7.39 1.38 20.07
N TYR A 109 6.54 0.64 19.38
CA TYR A 109 6.65 -0.81 19.30
C TYR A 109 6.36 -1.31 17.90
N SER A 110 6.93 -2.46 17.57
CA SER A 110 6.52 -3.28 16.43
C SER A 110 6.23 -4.68 16.90
N SER A 111 5.17 -5.27 16.36
CA SER A 111 4.88 -6.68 16.53
C SER A 111 5.12 -7.41 15.21
N TRP A 112 5.84 -8.52 15.27
CA TRP A 112 6.13 -9.35 14.11
C TRP A 112 6.05 -10.82 14.49
N GLY A 113 5.75 -11.66 13.51
CA GLY A 113 5.46 -13.05 13.79
C GLY A 113 5.01 -13.81 12.57
N TYR A 114 5.54 -15.03 12.41
CA TYR A 114 4.97 -15.98 11.46
C TYR A 114 4.01 -16.93 12.19
N ASP A 115 4.52 -17.65 13.20
CA ASP A 115 3.75 -18.55 14.06
C ASP A 115 3.59 -18.03 15.50
N GLN A 116 4.51 -17.16 15.94
CA GLN A 116 4.55 -16.53 17.27
C GLN A 116 4.51 -15.02 17.15
N THR A 117 3.97 -14.31 18.15
CA THR A 117 3.93 -12.83 18.17
C THR A 117 5.08 -12.30 19.03
N ASN A 118 6.16 -11.87 18.38
CA ASN A 118 7.26 -11.14 19.00
C ASN A 118 6.95 -9.65 18.99
N VAL A 119 7.27 -8.98 20.09
CA VAL A 119 7.10 -7.54 20.25
C VAL A 119 8.45 -6.95 20.61
N GLU A 120 8.81 -5.88 19.90
CA GLU A 120 10.02 -5.11 20.13
C GLU A 120 9.62 -3.68 20.48
N PHE A 121 10.31 -3.12 21.46
CA PHE A 121 10.06 -1.77 21.94
C PHE A 121 11.26 -0.88 21.70
N TYR A 122 10.98 0.35 21.29
CA TYR A 122 11.99 1.37 21.01
C TYR A 122 11.59 2.67 21.67
N GLN A 123 12.54 3.42 22.22
CA GLN A 123 12.30 4.74 22.77
C GLN A 123 12.95 5.81 21.89
N VAL A 124 12.19 6.86 21.59
CA VAL A 124 12.66 8.02 20.82
C VAL A 124 13.66 8.82 21.64
N VAL A 125 14.87 8.96 21.11
CA VAL A 125 15.97 9.71 21.73
C VAL A 125 16.26 11.02 21.01
N GLY A 126 15.74 11.20 19.80
CA GLY A 126 15.93 12.43 19.04
C GLY A 126 14.94 12.58 17.89
N VAL A 127 14.57 13.83 17.61
CA VAL A 127 13.67 14.19 16.52
C VAL A 127 14.28 15.39 15.81
N LYS A 128 14.49 15.31 14.50
CA LYS A 128 15.09 16.41 13.72
C LYS A 128 14.57 16.42 12.29
N GLY A 129 13.85 17.48 11.92
CA GLY A 129 13.29 17.63 10.57
C GLY A 129 12.33 16.48 10.27
N SER A 130 12.61 15.69 9.23
CA SER A 130 11.79 14.51 8.87
C SER A 130 12.36 13.18 9.41
N TYR A 131 13.33 13.22 10.32
CA TYR A 131 13.97 12.03 10.87
C TYR A 131 13.67 11.88 12.35
N VAL A 132 13.45 10.63 12.76
CA VAL A 132 13.37 10.21 14.16
C VAL A 132 14.53 9.26 14.46
N SER A 133 15.12 9.42 15.63
CA SER A 133 16.16 8.59 16.19
C SER A 133 15.62 7.88 17.43
N PHE A 134 15.76 6.56 17.49
CA PHE A 134 15.28 5.73 18.58
C PHE A 134 16.27 4.61 18.90
N ILE A 135 16.21 4.10 20.13
CA ILE A 135 17.04 3.01 20.65
C ILE A 135 16.12 1.93 21.19
N GLU A 136 16.53 0.67 21.07
CA GLU A 136 15.79 -0.46 21.64
C GLU A 136 15.79 -0.42 23.17
N VAL A 137 14.64 -0.66 23.78
CA VAL A 137 14.47 -0.67 25.23
C VAL A 137 14.21 -2.07 25.76
N CYS A 138 14.73 -2.33 26.96
CA CYS A 138 14.47 -3.56 27.69
C CYS A 138 12.96 -3.76 27.91
N GLN A 139 12.53 -5.02 27.99
CA GLN A 139 11.13 -5.36 28.20
C GLN A 139 10.95 -6.32 29.37
N ASN A 140 9.80 -6.17 30.05
CA ASN A 140 9.30 -7.14 31.01
C ASN A 140 8.28 -8.03 30.34
N SER A 141 8.54 -9.33 30.28
CA SER A 141 7.54 -10.34 29.97
C SER A 141 6.94 -10.88 31.27
N SER A 142 5.61 -10.90 31.35
CA SER A 142 4.86 -11.58 32.40
C SER A 142 3.92 -12.60 31.76
N ASP A 143 3.75 -13.75 32.42
CA ASP A 143 2.83 -14.79 31.96
C ASP A 143 1.39 -14.30 31.97
N PHE A 144 0.63 -14.63 30.92
CA PHE A 144 -0.80 -14.39 30.90
C PHE A 144 -1.50 -15.51 31.68
N HIS A 145 -2.12 -15.15 32.82
CA HIS A 145 -2.82 -16.08 33.71
C HIS A 145 -3.70 -17.08 32.94
N GLY A 146 -3.27 -18.34 32.87
CA GLY A 146 -4.04 -19.46 32.32
C GLY A 146 -3.75 -19.86 30.86
N SER A 147 -2.77 -19.26 30.18
CA SER A 147 -2.33 -19.71 28.84
C SER A 147 -0.84 -20.09 28.83
N PRO A 148 -0.48 -21.37 28.61
CA PRO A 148 0.92 -21.79 28.57
C PRO A 148 1.74 -21.11 27.46
N CYS A 149 1.06 -20.59 26.43
CA CYS A 149 1.68 -20.04 25.22
C CYS A 149 1.41 -18.53 25.05
N GLY A 150 0.92 -17.85 26.09
CA GLY A 150 0.51 -16.44 26.03
C GLY A 150 1.22 -15.59 27.08
N GLY A 151 1.85 -14.51 26.63
CA GLY A 151 2.53 -13.54 27.49
C GLY A 151 1.97 -12.13 27.33
N LEU A 152 2.29 -11.28 28.29
CA LEU A 152 2.15 -9.84 28.23
C LEU A 152 3.54 -9.22 28.34
N THR A 153 3.88 -8.32 27.43
CA THR A 153 5.14 -7.58 27.45
C THR A 153 4.91 -6.09 27.64
N GLN A 154 5.77 -5.48 28.44
CA GLN A 154 5.80 -4.04 28.66
C GLN A 154 7.23 -3.51 28.51
N PRO A 155 7.41 -2.33 27.89
CA PRO A 155 8.71 -1.69 27.82
C PRO A 155 9.11 -1.11 29.17
N ARG A 156 10.40 -1.20 29.50
CA ARG A 156 11.02 -0.46 30.59
C ARG A 156 11.53 0.87 30.06
N ARG A 157 10.81 1.95 30.38
CA ARG A 157 11.19 3.30 29.95
C ARG A 157 12.57 3.68 30.51
N ASN A 158 13.41 4.26 29.66
CA ASN A 158 14.78 4.69 29.95
C ASN A 158 15.77 3.55 30.31
N GLU A 159 15.38 2.29 30.18
CA GLU A 159 16.30 1.15 30.27
C GLU A 159 16.58 0.63 28.86
N PHE A 160 17.74 1.00 28.32
CA PHE A 160 18.15 0.60 26.97
C PHE A 160 18.83 -0.77 26.99
N VAL A 161 18.67 -1.53 25.91
CA VAL A 161 19.41 -2.78 25.72
C VAL A 161 20.91 -2.44 25.56
N GLU A 162 21.77 -3.17 26.25
CA GLU A 162 23.23 -2.99 26.14
C GLU A 162 23.69 -3.18 24.69
N ASP A 163 24.59 -2.32 24.21
CA ASP A 163 25.09 -2.28 22.82
C ASP A 163 24.05 -2.02 21.71
N ALA A 164 22.82 -1.62 22.05
CA ALA A 164 21.82 -1.28 21.04
C ALA A 164 22.22 -0.01 20.24
N PRO A 165 22.31 -0.07 18.91
CA PRO A 165 22.67 1.10 18.11
C PRO A 165 21.53 2.11 18.05
N VAL A 166 21.88 3.39 17.88
CA VAL A 166 20.90 4.45 17.58
C VAL A 166 20.38 4.26 16.15
N ILE A 167 19.10 3.95 16.02
CA ILE A 167 18.45 3.74 14.73
C ILE A 167 17.80 5.06 14.30
N LYS A 168 18.22 5.56 13.13
CA LYS A 168 17.64 6.75 12.50
C LYS A 168 16.77 6.37 11.31
N LYS A 169 15.51 6.78 11.30
CA LYS A 169 14.56 6.52 10.22
C LYS A 169 13.85 7.79 9.77
N LEU A 170 13.49 7.83 8.49
CA LEU A 170 12.66 8.87 7.90
C LEU A 170 11.19 8.63 8.29
N VAL A 171 10.49 9.69 8.69
CA VAL A 171 9.04 9.68 8.89
C VAL A 171 8.34 9.79 7.54
N GLN A 172 7.48 8.83 7.24
CA GLN A 172 6.71 8.82 6.00
C GLN A 172 5.69 9.95 6.00
N GLY A 173 5.14 10.30 4.82
CA GLY A 173 4.20 11.41 4.69
C GLY A 173 2.86 11.22 5.41
N ASP A 174 2.60 10.05 5.99
CA ASP A 174 1.46 9.74 6.84
C ASP A 174 1.81 9.76 8.34
N GLY A 175 3.04 10.14 8.71
CA GLY A 175 3.52 10.16 10.09
C GLY A 175 4.05 8.81 10.59
N THR A 176 4.05 7.76 9.76
CA THR A 176 4.50 6.43 10.16
C THR A 176 6.01 6.27 9.99
N VAL A 177 6.60 5.37 10.79
CA VAL A 177 8.02 5.03 10.72
C VAL A 177 8.16 3.53 10.50
N LYS A 178 9.03 3.13 9.57
CA LYS A 178 9.29 1.70 9.33
C LYS A 178 10.09 1.11 10.49
N ALA A 179 9.63 -0.02 10.99
CA ALA A 179 10.37 -0.76 12.01
C ALA A 179 11.71 -1.27 11.47
N PRO A 180 12.70 -1.51 12.33
CA PRO A 180 13.99 -2.06 11.92
C PRO A 180 13.86 -3.45 11.28
N ILE A 181 13.01 -4.31 11.87
CA ILE A 181 12.83 -5.70 11.42
C ILE A 181 11.68 -5.80 10.42
N SER A 182 10.43 -5.58 10.86
CA SER A 182 9.26 -5.78 10.01
C SER A 182 8.10 -4.87 10.38
N GLY A 183 7.37 -4.41 9.37
CA GLY A 183 6.20 -3.57 9.53
C GLY A 183 6.53 -2.11 9.85
N THR A 184 5.64 -1.50 10.62
CA THR A 184 5.68 -0.10 11.03
C THR A 184 5.68 0.00 12.55
N LEU A 185 6.30 1.05 13.07
CA LEU A 185 6.29 1.38 14.47
C LEU A 185 4.98 2.08 14.85
N SER A 186 4.34 1.58 15.90
CA SER A 186 3.15 2.15 16.51
C SER A 186 3.50 2.80 17.85
N LYS A 187 2.82 3.89 18.22
CA LYS A 187 3.03 4.55 19.52
C LYS A 187 2.46 3.69 20.64
N TRP A 188 3.24 3.49 21.70
CA TRP A 188 2.82 2.73 22.87
C TRP A 188 1.97 3.60 23.81
N GLU A 189 0.72 3.21 24.02
CA GLU A 189 -0.24 3.96 24.86
C GLU A 189 -0.19 3.60 26.36
N GLY A 190 0.84 2.88 26.81
CA GLY A 190 1.01 2.52 28.22
C GLY A 190 0.33 1.21 28.65
N LYS A 191 -0.23 0.44 27.72
CA LYS A 191 -0.86 -0.87 28.00
C LYS A 191 0.08 -2.02 27.67
N ALA A 192 0.04 -3.11 28.44
CA ALA A 192 0.79 -4.32 28.09
C ALA A 192 0.38 -4.84 26.70
N ILE A 193 1.37 -5.29 25.93
CA ILE A 193 1.16 -5.85 24.59
C ILE A 193 1.21 -7.36 24.68
N ARG A 194 0.23 -8.03 24.08
CA ARG A 194 0.17 -9.49 24.07
C ARG A 194 1.26 -10.07 23.18
N THR A 195 1.96 -11.07 23.69
CA THR A 195 2.93 -11.90 22.98
C THR A 195 2.49 -13.36 23.02
N SER A 196 3.03 -14.17 22.11
CA SER A 196 2.85 -15.61 22.15
C SER A 196 4.19 -16.32 21.92
N SER A 197 4.47 -17.33 22.74
CA SER A 197 5.66 -18.18 22.65
C SER A 197 5.24 -19.65 22.59
N TYR A 198 6.10 -20.53 22.08
CA TYR A 198 5.86 -21.97 22.25
C TYR A 198 5.99 -22.37 23.73
N ALA A 199 5.26 -23.42 24.11
CA ALA A 199 5.36 -24.07 25.42
C ALA A 199 6.53 -25.07 25.47
#